data_AF-A0A7C2YN02-F1
#
_entry.id   AF-A0A7C2YN02-F1
#
_cell.length_a   1.000
_cell.length_b   1.000
_cell.length_c   1.000
_cell.angle_alpha   90.00
_cell.angle_beta   90.00
_cell.angle_gamma   90.00
#
_symmetry.space_group_name_H-M   'P 1'
#
loop_
_entity.id
_entity.type
_entity.pdbx_description
1 polymer ?
#
loop_
_entity_poly.entity_id
_entity_poly.type
_entity_poly.pdbx_seq_one_letter_code
_entity_poly.pdbx_strand_id
1 'polypeptide(L)'
;MATRDELSAIPLRDRLLYASASFGGNVLSRSRDLWLIYFYAPPADADIPRRVPVLVLGALLLAARLIEALDDPLIGWWSDRTRSRWGRRIPFVLFATPFYALFAALLWMPPDPHESALNAAYLFIVLEAFHLFSTLSGGPFESLLPEIAPRSQDRVSIVTWQVFFGTIGAFMALVVSGIIVDVAGFQAMGVTMAVLAFVSRYVGLVGAWRPARR
;
A
#
# COMPACT_ATOMS: atom_id res chain seq x y z
N MET A 1 16.76 -30.72 -17.19
CA MET A 1 16.93 -29.42 -16.51
C MET A 1 17.03 -28.39 -17.62
N ALA A 2 15.97 -27.61 -17.86
CA ALA A 2 15.99 -26.58 -18.91
C ALA A 2 17.10 -25.57 -18.59
N THR A 3 17.91 -25.21 -19.57
CA THR A 3 18.91 -24.15 -19.37
C THR A 3 18.18 -22.83 -19.08
N ARG A 4 18.77 -21.93 -18.27
CA ARG A 4 18.13 -20.65 -17.88
C ARG A 4 17.71 -19.78 -19.10
N ASP A 5 18.22 -20.08 -20.29
CA ASP A 5 17.89 -19.44 -21.56
C ASP A 5 16.68 -20.04 -22.29
N GLU A 6 16.18 -21.21 -21.89
CA GLU A 6 14.97 -21.83 -22.46
C GLU A 6 13.67 -21.31 -21.83
N LEU A 7 13.75 -20.54 -20.74
CA LEU A 7 12.57 -19.96 -20.08
C LEU A 7 12.11 -18.73 -20.85
N SER A 8 10.87 -18.76 -21.36
CA SER A 8 10.28 -17.66 -22.13
C SER A 8 10.30 -16.36 -21.33
N ALA A 9 10.89 -15.31 -21.91
CA ALA A 9 10.93 -13.99 -21.30
C ALA A 9 9.51 -13.42 -21.11
N ILE A 10 9.27 -12.73 -20.00
CA ILE A 10 7.98 -12.05 -19.76
C ILE A 10 7.83 -10.87 -20.74
N PRO A 11 6.67 -10.67 -21.41
CA PRO A 11 6.46 -9.56 -22.34
C PRO A 11 6.63 -8.19 -21.66
N LEU A 12 7.15 -7.20 -22.40
CA LEU A 12 7.36 -5.83 -21.88
C LEU A 12 6.09 -5.23 -21.26
N ARG A 13 4.93 -5.43 -21.91
CA ARG A 13 3.64 -4.98 -21.40
C ARG A 13 3.37 -5.48 -19.98
N ASP A 14 3.58 -6.76 -19.72
CA ASP A 14 3.26 -7.37 -18.42
C ASP A 14 4.27 -6.94 -17.35
N ARG A 15 5.54 -6.70 -17.74
CA ARG A 15 6.55 -6.06 -16.86
C ARG A 15 6.11 -4.67 -16.42
N LEU A 16 5.73 -3.82 -17.39
CA LEU A 16 5.34 -2.43 -17.13
C LEU A 16 4.07 -2.36 -16.29
N LEU A 17 3.07 -3.19 -16.59
CA LEU A 17 1.85 -3.27 -15.80
C LEU A 17 2.16 -3.71 -14.36
N TYR A 18 2.89 -4.82 -14.17
CA TYR A 18 3.25 -5.27 -12.83
C TYR A 18 4.02 -4.19 -12.06
N ALA A 19 5.00 -3.56 -12.71
CA ALA A 19 5.81 -2.52 -12.11
C ALA A 19 5.02 -1.25 -11.78
N SER A 20 3.97 -0.93 -12.53
CA SER A 20 3.17 0.26 -12.28
C SER A 20 2.46 0.21 -10.92
N ALA A 21 2.24 -0.96 -10.31
CA ALA A 21 1.71 -1.05 -8.95
C ALA A 21 2.53 -0.25 -7.93
N SER A 22 3.84 -0.12 -8.13
CA SER A 22 4.74 0.65 -7.27
C SER A 22 4.43 2.14 -7.29
N PHE A 23 3.85 2.67 -8.37
CA PHE A 23 3.39 4.06 -8.42
C PHE A 23 2.34 4.31 -7.33
N GLY A 24 1.19 3.64 -7.39
CA GLY A 24 0.11 3.88 -6.44
C GLY A 24 0.47 3.51 -5.00
N GLY A 25 1.29 2.46 -4.82
CA GLY A 25 1.83 2.10 -3.51
C GLY A 25 2.67 3.22 -2.89
N ASN A 26 3.55 3.87 -3.67
CA ASN A 26 4.35 4.99 -3.20
C ASN A 26 3.53 6.28 -3.06
N VAL A 27 2.58 6.55 -3.96
CA VAL A 27 1.69 7.72 -3.84
C VAL A 27 1.02 7.73 -2.46
N LEU A 28 0.38 6.62 -2.09
CA LEU A 28 -0.37 6.53 -0.84
C LEU A 28 0.52 6.44 0.40
N SER A 29 1.59 5.63 0.37
CA SER A 29 2.45 5.46 1.55
C SER A 29 3.19 6.75 1.88
N ARG A 30 3.75 7.43 0.87
CA ARG A 30 4.48 8.68 1.08
C ARG A 30 3.57 9.83 1.51
N SER A 31 2.34 9.92 0.97
CA SER A 31 1.40 10.94 1.41
C SER A 31 0.96 10.70 2.87
N ARG A 32 0.70 9.45 3.24
CA ARG A 32 0.38 9.09 4.63
C ARG A 32 1.53 9.42 5.56
N ASP A 33 2.75 9.03 5.23
CA ASP A 33 3.92 9.26 6.08
C ASP A 33 4.20 10.76 6.28
N LEU A 34 3.92 11.57 5.25
CA LEU A 34 4.05 13.03 5.33
C LEU A 34 2.99 13.68 6.22
N TRP A 35 1.72 13.27 6.08
CA TRP A 35 0.58 14.03 6.63
C TRP A 35 -0.07 13.44 7.87
N LEU A 36 0.07 12.14 8.14
CA LEU A 36 -0.72 11.47 9.19
C LEU A 36 -0.46 12.07 10.57
N ILE A 37 0.81 12.33 10.90
CA ILE A 37 1.18 12.95 12.18
C ILE A 37 0.64 14.37 12.26
N TYR A 38 0.84 15.18 11.21
CA TYR A 38 0.33 16.54 11.15
C TYR A 38 -1.19 16.61 11.29
N PHE A 39 -1.92 15.69 10.65
CA PHE A 39 -3.37 15.64 10.70
C PHE A 39 -3.91 15.28 12.10
N TYR A 40 -3.30 14.31 12.79
CA TYR A 40 -3.79 13.86 14.10
C TYR A 40 -3.24 14.66 15.28
N ALA A 41 -1.98 15.07 15.20
CA ALA A 41 -1.27 15.77 16.26
C ALA A 41 -0.42 16.92 15.67
N PRO A 42 -1.09 17.96 15.14
CA PRO A 42 -0.42 19.12 14.54
C PRO A 42 0.44 19.87 15.58
N PRO A 43 1.46 20.62 15.12
CA PRO A 43 2.17 21.61 15.92
C PRO A 43 1.23 22.63 16.57
N ALA A 44 1.64 23.23 17.69
CA ALA A 44 0.80 24.14 18.47
C ALA A 44 0.42 25.45 17.73
N ASP A 45 1.20 25.80 16.71
CA ASP A 45 1.04 26.97 15.84
C ASP A 45 0.20 26.69 14.58
N ALA A 46 -0.27 25.46 14.37
CA ALA A 46 -1.07 25.12 13.20
C ALA A 46 -2.55 25.50 13.37
N ASP A 47 -3.19 25.88 12.27
CA ASP A 47 -4.60 26.30 12.23
C ASP A 47 -5.62 25.13 12.31
N ILE A 48 -5.16 23.91 12.61
CA ILE A 48 -6.02 22.73 12.72
C ILE A 48 -6.04 22.19 14.16
N PRO A 49 -7.22 21.76 14.65
CA PRO A 49 -7.33 21.23 16.00
C PRO A 49 -6.55 19.92 16.13
N ARG A 50 -5.95 19.73 17.31
CA ARG A 50 -5.39 18.43 17.70
C ARG A 50 -6.52 17.42 17.88
N ARG A 51 -6.32 16.20 17.35
CA ARG A 51 -7.30 15.10 17.41
C ARG A 51 -6.90 14.01 18.39
N VAL A 52 -5.59 13.80 18.54
CA VAL A 52 -4.99 12.84 19.47
C VAL A 52 -3.76 13.48 20.12
N PRO A 53 -3.54 13.31 21.43
CA PRO A 53 -2.30 13.76 22.08
C PRO A 53 -1.06 13.16 21.39
N VAL A 54 -0.01 13.96 21.17
CA VAL A 54 1.22 13.53 20.47
C VAL A 54 1.83 12.26 21.08
N LEU A 55 1.88 12.18 22.42
CA LEU A 55 2.40 11.01 23.15
C LEU A 55 1.58 9.74 22.90
N VAL A 56 0.24 9.88 22.87
CA VAL A 56 -0.68 8.78 22.57
C VAL A 56 -0.50 8.36 21.11
N LEU A 57 -0.45 9.32 20.18
CA LEU A 57 -0.22 9.03 18.76
C LEU A 57 1.09 8.24 18.55
N GLY A 58 2.19 8.67 19.17
CA GLY A 58 3.46 7.95 19.10
C GLY A 58 3.37 6.52 19.63
N ALA A 59 2.66 6.31 20.74
CA ALA A 59 2.43 4.97 21.30
C ALA A 59 1.59 4.09 20.37
N LEU A 60 0.53 4.65 19.76
CA LEU A 60 -0.31 3.93 18.80
C LEU A 60 0.48 3.52 17.54
N LEU A 61 1.28 4.44 16.99
CA LEU A 61 2.13 4.14 15.83
C LEU A 61 3.18 3.07 16.15
N LEU A 62 3.77 3.10 17.35
CA LEU A 62 4.70 2.08 17.81
C LEU A 62 4.02 0.72 17.96
N ALA A 63 2.85 0.68 18.60
CA ALA A 63 2.06 -0.53 18.76
C ALA A 63 1.71 -1.14 17.40
N ALA A 64 1.28 -0.32 16.43
CA ALA A 64 0.98 -0.76 15.07
C ALA A 64 2.18 -1.41 14.37
N ARG A 65 3.38 -0.83 14.52
CA ARG A 65 4.60 -1.44 13.97
C ARG A 65 4.95 -2.78 14.60
N LEU A 66 4.68 -2.95 15.90
CA LEU A 66 4.92 -4.23 16.57
C LEU A 66 3.94 -5.31 16.10
N ILE A 67 2.66 -4.95 15.88
CA ILE A 67 1.65 -5.86 15.35
C ILE A 67 1.98 -6.22 13.90
N GLU A 68 2.31 -5.24 13.06
CA GLU A 68 2.71 -5.44 11.66
C GLU A 68 3.91 -6.41 11.55
N ALA A 69 4.90 -6.29 12.43
CA ALA A 69 6.05 -7.19 12.46
C ALA A 69 5.67 -8.66 12.77
N LEU A 70 4.55 -8.90 13.44
CA LEU A 70 4.01 -10.25 13.69
C LEU A 70 3.11 -10.73 12.54
N ASP A 71 2.34 -9.83 11.94
CA ASP A 71 1.42 -10.15 10.85
C ASP A 71 2.16 -10.55 9.56
N ASP A 72 3.27 -9.89 9.25
CA ASP A 72 4.07 -10.14 8.04
C ASP A 72 4.46 -11.62 7.85
N PRO A 73 5.13 -12.31 8.80
CA PRO A 73 5.48 -13.73 8.64
C PRO A 73 4.24 -14.63 8.62
N LEU A 74 3.18 -14.29 9.35
CA LEU A 74 1.94 -15.06 9.37
C LEU A 74 1.24 -15.03 8.00
N ILE A 75 1.14 -13.84 7.40
CA ILE A 75 0.55 -13.65 6.07
C ILE A 75 1.42 -14.28 4.99
N GLY A 76 2.74 -14.19 5.11
CA GLY A 76 3.67 -14.91 4.24
C GLY A 76 3.41 -16.42 4.27
N TRP A 77 3.39 -17.00 5.46
CA TRP A 77 3.09 -18.42 5.68
C TRP A 77 1.71 -18.84 5.14
N TRP A 78 0.69 -18.00 5.32
CA TRP A 78 -0.69 -18.27 4.90
C TRP A 78 -0.85 -18.18 3.38
N SER A 79 -0.31 -17.13 2.77
CA SER A 79 -0.33 -16.95 1.31
C SER A 79 0.40 -18.07 0.59
N ASP A 80 1.49 -18.59 1.18
CA ASP A 80 2.21 -19.72 0.64
C ASP A 80 1.42 -21.03 0.68
N ARG A 81 0.55 -21.27 1.67
CA ARG A 81 -0.18 -22.54 1.77
C ARG A 81 -1.52 -22.54 1.06
N THR A 82 -2.00 -21.39 0.63
CA THR A 82 -3.31 -21.25 0.02
C THR A 82 -3.37 -21.92 -1.34
N ARG A 83 -4.30 -22.85 -1.54
CA ARG A 83 -4.56 -23.49 -2.83
C ARG A 83 -5.86 -22.94 -3.39
N SER A 84 -5.79 -22.22 -4.51
CA SER A 84 -6.97 -21.68 -5.19
C SER A 84 -6.87 -21.89 -6.70
N ARG A 85 -8.02 -21.85 -7.38
CA ARG A 85 -8.11 -21.87 -8.86
C ARG A 85 -7.43 -20.67 -9.54
N TRP A 86 -7.08 -19.63 -8.80
CA TRP A 86 -6.43 -18.43 -9.30
C TRP A 86 -4.93 -18.39 -9.02
N GLY A 87 -4.38 -19.44 -8.38
CA GLY A 87 -3.01 -19.47 -7.86
C GLY A 87 -2.94 -19.25 -6.35
N ARG A 88 -1.74 -19.31 -5.78
CA ARG A 88 -1.53 -19.23 -4.31
C ARG A 88 -1.75 -17.82 -3.78
N ARG A 89 -1.20 -16.81 -4.47
CA ARG A 89 -1.06 -15.43 -3.98
C ARG A 89 -2.06 -14.42 -4.55
N ILE A 90 -2.55 -14.67 -5.76
CA ILE A 90 -3.54 -13.81 -6.44
C ILE A 90 -4.82 -13.55 -5.62
N PRO A 91 -5.44 -14.54 -4.93
CA PRO A 91 -6.67 -14.30 -4.18
C PRO A 91 -6.50 -13.23 -3.09
N PHE A 92 -5.36 -13.25 -2.41
CA PHE A 92 -5.05 -12.27 -1.36
C PHE A 92 -5.02 -10.85 -1.92
N VAL A 93 -4.27 -10.63 -3.00
CA VAL A 93 -4.23 -9.32 -3.68
C VAL A 93 -5.62 -8.91 -4.14
N LEU A 94 -6.36 -9.83 -4.76
CA LEU A 94 -7.67 -9.55 -5.34
C LEU A 94 -8.69 -9.09 -4.28
N PHE A 95 -8.76 -9.77 -3.13
CA PHE A 95 -9.77 -9.51 -2.10
C PHE A 95 -9.32 -8.52 -1.03
N ALA A 96 -8.02 -8.40 -0.74
CA ALA A 96 -7.54 -7.45 0.27
C ALA A 96 -7.43 -6.01 -0.27
N THR A 97 -7.20 -5.82 -1.58
CA THR A 97 -7.00 -4.49 -2.18
C THR A 97 -8.18 -3.52 -1.96
N PRO A 98 -9.47 -3.92 -2.05
CA PRO A 98 -10.59 -3.04 -1.75
C PRO A 98 -10.60 -2.56 -0.30
N PHE A 99 -10.32 -3.46 0.65
CA PHE A 99 -10.26 -3.11 2.07
C PHE A 99 -9.04 -2.23 2.38
N TYR A 100 -7.90 -2.52 1.75
CA TYR A 100 -6.72 -1.66 1.82
C TYR A 100 -7.04 -0.21 1.43
N ALA A 101 -7.74 -0.02 0.30
CA ALA A 101 -8.15 1.31 -0.15
C ALA A 101 -9.22 1.94 0.77
N LEU A 102 -10.17 1.13 1.26
CA LEU A 102 -11.19 1.58 2.20
C LEU A 102 -10.56 2.13 3.49
N PHE A 103 -9.72 1.35 4.16
CA PHE A 103 -9.09 1.76 5.41
C PHE A 103 -8.08 2.89 5.19
N ALA A 104 -7.44 2.97 4.02
CA ALA A 104 -6.60 4.10 3.65
C ALA A 104 -7.38 5.42 3.60
N ALA A 105 -8.63 5.40 3.11
CA ALA A 105 -9.50 6.57 3.11
C ALA A 105 -10.02 6.89 4.52
N LEU A 106 -10.39 5.87 5.30
CA LEU A 106 -10.92 6.01 6.66
C LEU A 106 -9.91 6.61 7.64
N LEU A 107 -8.60 6.49 7.40
CA LEU A 107 -7.55 7.15 8.19
C LEU A 107 -7.71 8.67 8.27
N TRP A 108 -8.45 9.28 7.35
CA TRP A 108 -8.64 10.74 7.28
C TRP A 108 -10.03 11.17 7.75
N MET A 109 -10.83 10.25 8.29
CA MET A 109 -12.22 10.47 8.69
C MET A 109 -12.46 10.15 10.18
N PRO A 110 -11.73 10.81 11.10
CA PRO A 110 -11.94 10.60 12.53
C PRO A 110 -13.36 11.04 12.94
N PRO A 111 -13.97 10.37 13.93
CA PRO A 111 -15.35 10.62 14.33
C PRO A 111 -15.56 11.99 14.99
N ASP A 112 -14.52 12.56 15.62
CA ASP A 112 -14.58 13.87 16.27
C ASP A 112 -13.54 14.83 15.65
N PRO A 113 -13.91 16.09 15.33
CA PRO A 113 -12.95 17.09 14.84
C PRO A 113 -11.94 17.55 15.91
N HIS A 114 -12.22 17.36 17.20
CA HIS A 114 -11.39 17.77 18.33
C HIS A 114 -10.68 16.60 18.99
N GLU A 115 -9.90 16.89 20.02
CA GLU A 115 -9.16 15.89 20.76
C GLU A 115 -10.11 14.95 21.52
N SER A 116 -9.98 13.65 21.28
CA SER A 116 -10.83 12.66 21.94
C SER A 116 -10.16 11.31 22.06
N ALA A 117 -10.43 10.60 23.17
CA ALA A 117 -10.06 9.20 23.32
C ALA A 117 -10.72 8.32 22.25
N LEU A 118 -11.90 8.73 21.76
CA LEU A 118 -12.59 8.06 20.65
C LEU A 118 -11.75 8.11 19.36
N ASN A 119 -11.10 9.25 19.08
CA ASN A 119 -10.22 9.40 17.93
C ASN A 119 -8.98 8.52 18.03
N ALA A 120 -8.42 8.36 19.24
CA ALA A 120 -7.29 7.46 19.47
C ALA A 120 -7.67 5.99 19.23
N ALA A 121 -8.79 5.54 19.78
CA ALA A 121 -9.29 4.18 19.56
C ALA A 121 -9.65 3.93 18.09
N TYR A 122 -10.34 4.88 17.46
CA TYR A 122 -10.67 4.84 16.03
C TYR A 122 -9.41 4.74 15.17
N LEU A 123 -8.44 5.63 15.39
CA LEU A 123 -7.18 5.63 14.65
C LEU A 123 -6.48 4.29 14.80
N PHE A 124 -6.36 3.75 16.01
CA PHE A 124 -5.71 2.46 16.22
C PHE A 124 -6.37 1.35 15.40
N ILE A 125 -7.69 1.19 15.50
CA ILE A 125 -8.43 0.15 14.78
C ILE A 125 -8.29 0.31 13.27
N VAL A 126 -8.45 1.52 12.74
CA VAL A 126 -8.38 1.79 11.31
C VAL A 126 -6.94 1.63 10.79
N LEU A 127 -5.94 2.03 11.57
CA LEU A 127 -4.53 1.88 11.24
C LEU A 127 -4.13 0.41 11.20
N GLU A 128 -4.50 -0.40 12.19
CA GLU A 128 -4.27 -1.85 12.19
C GLU A 128 -4.94 -2.51 10.99
N ALA A 129 -6.21 -2.19 10.73
CA ALA A 129 -6.92 -2.73 9.58
C ALA A 129 -6.23 -2.32 8.27
N PHE A 130 -5.82 -1.06 8.15
CA PHE A 130 -5.06 -0.58 7.00
C PHE A 130 -3.76 -1.39 6.82
N HIS A 131 -2.97 -1.60 7.86
CA HIS A 131 -1.71 -2.36 7.80
C HIS A 131 -1.97 -3.81 7.42
N LEU A 132 -2.91 -4.48 8.09
CA LEU A 132 -3.31 -5.86 7.80
C LEU A 132 -3.68 -6.05 6.33
N PHE A 133 -4.57 -5.20 5.77
CA PHE A 133 -4.97 -5.31 4.38
C PHE A 133 -3.89 -4.85 3.40
N SER A 134 -3.05 -3.89 3.80
CA SER A 134 -1.85 -3.49 3.05
C SER A 134 -0.89 -4.67 2.91
N THR A 135 -0.62 -5.42 3.97
CA THR A 135 0.25 -6.60 3.95
C THR A 135 -0.39 -7.77 3.21
N LEU A 136 -1.68 -8.06 3.46
CA LEU A 136 -2.42 -9.09 2.72
C LEU A 136 -2.45 -8.82 1.22
N SER A 137 -2.48 -7.56 0.77
CA SER A 137 -2.37 -7.24 -0.64
C SER A 137 -0.91 -7.16 -1.11
N GLY A 138 -0.04 -6.48 -0.36
CA GLY A 138 1.35 -6.14 -0.65
C GLY A 138 2.28 -7.34 -0.70
N GLY A 139 2.40 -8.05 0.41
CA GLY A 139 3.33 -9.16 0.55
C GLY A 139 3.12 -10.23 -0.52
N PRO A 140 1.89 -10.74 -0.71
CA PRO A 140 1.59 -11.70 -1.78
C PRO A 140 1.83 -11.12 -3.18
N PHE A 141 1.55 -9.84 -3.41
CA PHE A 141 1.82 -9.20 -4.69
C PHE A 141 3.31 -9.15 -5.00
N GLU A 142 4.15 -8.68 -4.09
CA GLU A 142 5.61 -8.61 -4.28
C GLU A 142 6.24 -9.99 -4.46
N SER A 143 5.71 -10.97 -3.73
CA SER A 143 6.18 -12.35 -3.80
C SER A 143 5.88 -13.00 -5.16
N LEU A 144 4.93 -12.48 -5.96
CA LEU A 144 4.69 -12.97 -7.31
C LEU A 144 5.87 -12.71 -8.26
N LEU A 145 6.74 -11.71 -7.98
CA LEU A 145 7.86 -11.35 -8.85
C LEU A 145 8.74 -12.56 -9.27
N PRO A 146 9.28 -13.38 -8.35
CA PRO A 146 10.06 -14.57 -8.71
C PRO A 146 9.25 -15.63 -9.47
N GLU A 147 7.93 -15.66 -9.33
CA GLU A 147 7.05 -16.60 -10.06
C GLU A 147 6.83 -16.12 -11.50
N ILE A 148 6.54 -14.83 -11.71
CA ILE A 148 6.26 -14.26 -13.04
C ILE A 148 7.52 -14.02 -13.88
N ALA A 149 8.67 -13.87 -13.25
CA ALA A 149 9.95 -13.59 -13.91
C ALA A 149 11.01 -14.64 -13.52
N PRO A 150 11.03 -15.81 -14.19
CA PRO A 150 11.98 -16.87 -13.87
C PRO A 150 13.44 -16.44 -14.08
N ARG A 151 13.71 -15.64 -15.13
CA ARG A 151 15.04 -15.11 -15.47
C ARG A 151 15.45 -13.96 -14.54
N SER A 152 16.69 -13.96 -14.07
CA SER A 152 17.23 -12.88 -13.22
C SER A 152 17.20 -11.51 -13.91
N GLN A 153 17.54 -11.47 -15.20
CA GLN A 153 17.51 -10.23 -16.00
C GLN A 153 16.11 -9.61 -16.08
N ASP A 154 15.06 -10.44 -16.15
CA ASP A 154 13.68 -9.96 -16.19
C ASP A 154 13.25 -9.39 -14.84
N ARG A 155 13.66 -10.02 -13.73
CA ARG A 155 13.44 -9.48 -12.37
C ARG A 155 14.12 -8.13 -12.19
N VAL A 156 15.38 -8.02 -12.59
CA VAL A 156 16.13 -6.75 -12.53
C VAL A 156 15.41 -5.68 -13.33
N SER A 157 15.01 -5.98 -14.57
CA SER A 157 14.26 -5.05 -15.42
C SER A 157 12.94 -4.59 -14.77
N ILE A 158 12.17 -5.52 -14.20
CA ILE A 158 10.91 -5.19 -13.50
C ILE A 158 11.18 -4.31 -12.30
N VAL A 159 12.17 -4.64 -11.46
CA VAL A 159 12.53 -3.84 -10.28
C VAL A 159 12.99 -2.44 -10.70
N THR A 160 13.76 -2.30 -11.79
CA THR A 160 14.12 -0.99 -12.35
C THR A 160 12.87 -0.16 -12.70
N TRP A 161 11.89 -0.77 -13.36
CA TRP A 161 10.61 -0.10 -13.64
C TRP A 161 9.82 0.23 -12.37
N GLN A 162 9.83 -0.65 -11.36
CA GLN A 162 9.17 -0.40 -10.07
C GLN A 162 9.77 0.81 -9.35
N VAL A 163 11.10 0.94 -9.38
CA VAL A 163 11.80 2.11 -8.83
C VAL A 163 11.39 3.36 -9.60
N PHE A 164 11.43 3.33 -10.94
CA PHE A 164 11.01 4.47 -11.76
C PHE A 164 9.58 4.94 -11.45
N PHE A 165 8.61 4.02 -11.48
CA PHE A 165 7.21 4.31 -11.15
C PHE A 165 7.02 4.75 -9.69
N GLY A 166 7.75 4.12 -8.76
CA GLY A 166 7.73 4.46 -7.35
C GLY A 166 8.27 5.85 -7.07
N THR A 167 9.33 6.28 -7.76
CA THR A 167 9.88 7.65 -7.67
C THR A 167 8.87 8.68 -8.16
N ILE A 168 8.20 8.43 -9.30
CA ILE A 168 7.13 9.31 -9.79
C ILE A 168 6.00 9.39 -8.76
N GLY A 169 5.60 8.25 -8.20
CA GLY A 169 4.57 8.18 -7.18
C GLY A 169 4.94 8.96 -5.91
N ALA A 170 6.19 8.85 -5.46
CA ALA A 170 6.70 9.61 -4.31
C ALA A 170 6.74 11.11 -4.57
N PHE A 171 7.14 11.54 -5.78
CA PHE A 171 7.09 12.95 -6.17
C PHE A 171 5.66 13.50 -6.18
N MET A 172 4.73 12.72 -6.77
CA MET A 172 3.31 13.05 -6.72
C MET A 172 2.77 13.13 -5.30
N ALA A 173 3.15 12.19 -4.43
CA ALA A 173 2.78 12.24 -3.02
C ALA A 173 3.27 13.52 -2.35
N LEU A 174 4.48 13.99 -2.65
CA LEU A 174 5.00 15.21 -2.04
C LEU A 174 4.25 16.47 -2.50
N VAL A 175 4.01 16.60 -3.81
CA VAL A 175 3.47 17.83 -4.40
C VAL A 175 1.94 17.83 -4.43
N VAL A 176 1.35 16.78 -5.00
CA VAL A 176 -0.10 16.73 -5.28
C VAL A 176 -0.90 16.56 -3.99
N SER A 177 -0.38 15.84 -2.99
CA SER A 177 -1.10 15.68 -1.73
C SER A 177 -1.28 17.01 -1.00
N GLY A 178 -0.24 17.85 -0.94
CA GLY A 178 -0.32 19.18 -0.33
C GLY A 178 -1.31 20.09 -1.05
N ILE A 179 -1.25 20.12 -2.40
CA ILE A 179 -2.23 20.86 -3.19
C ILE A 179 -3.65 20.41 -2.86
N ILE A 180 -3.92 19.10 -2.83
CA ILE A 180 -5.28 18.61 -2.52
C ILE A 180 -5.69 18.97 -1.08
N VAL A 181 -4.78 18.90 -0.12
CA VAL A 181 -5.05 19.33 1.26
C VAL A 181 -5.45 20.81 1.30
N ASP A 182 -4.72 21.68 0.58
CA ASP A 182 -4.99 23.12 0.55
C ASP A 182 -6.33 23.46 -0.12
N VAL A 183 -6.69 22.78 -1.22
CA VAL A 183 -7.92 23.12 -1.99
C VAL A 183 -9.16 22.36 -1.51
N ALA A 184 -9.00 21.15 -0.99
CA ALA A 184 -10.11 20.22 -0.73
C ALA A 184 -10.03 19.46 0.60
N GLY A 185 -8.96 19.66 1.39
CA GLY A 185 -8.78 19.07 2.71
C GLY A 185 -8.27 17.62 2.72
N PHE A 186 -8.02 17.14 3.95
CA PHE A 186 -7.41 15.83 4.19
C PHE A 186 -8.28 14.65 3.74
N GLN A 187 -9.60 14.75 3.88
CA GLN A 187 -10.52 13.68 3.44
C GLN A 187 -10.43 13.47 1.92
N ALA A 188 -10.43 14.56 1.14
CA ALA A 188 -10.32 14.50 -0.31
C ALA A 188 -8.96 13.94 -0.74
N MET A 189 -7.88 14.36 -0.07
CA MET A 189 -6.55 13.82 -0.28
C MET A 189 -6.52 12.31 -0.01
N GLY A 190 -7.02 11.89 1.15
CA GLY A 190 -7.08 10.49 1.57
C GLY A 190 -7.81 9.58 0.57
N VAL A 191 -9.02 9.99 0.18
CA VAL A 191 -9.82 9.26 -0.82
C VAL A 191 -9.11 9.21 -2.17
N THR A 192 -8.56 10.33 -2.62
CA THR A 192 -7.87 10.39 -3.93
C THR A 192 -6.66 9.46 -3.98
N MET A 193 -5.80 9.50 -2.95
CA MET A 193 -4.62 8.64 -2.88
C MET A 193 -5.01 7.16 -2.73
N ALA A 194 -6.06 6.85 -1.97
CA ALA A 194 -6.59 5.50 -1.85
C ALA A 194 -7.11 4.95 -3.18
N VAL A 195 -7.85 5.76 -3.96
CA VAL A 195 -8.32 5.39 -5.30
C VAL A 195 -7.16 5.17 -6.26
N LEU A 196 -6.14 6.04 -6.25
CA LEU A 196 -4.94 5.88 -7.07
C LEU A 196 -4.20 4.58 -6.73
N ALA A 197 -4.02 4.28 -5.44
CA ALA A 197 -3.40 3.05 -4.99
C ALA A 197 -4.21 1.81 -5.38
N PHE A 198 -5.54 1.85 -5.23
CA PHE A 198 -6.46 0.80 -5.64
C PHE A 198 -6.33 0.50 -7.13
N VAL A 199 -6.49 1.51 -8.00
CA VAL A 199 -6.42 1.36 -9.45
C VAL A 199 -5.05 0.83 -9.86
N SER A 200 -3.99 1.43 -9.35
CA SER A 200 -2.60 1.03 -9.62
C SER A 200 -2.33 -0.42 -9.24
N ARG A 201 -2.85 -0.87 -8.08
CA ARG A 201 -2.69 -2.26 -7.63
C ARG A 201 -3.39 -3.26 -8.53
N TYR A 202 -4.62 -2.96 -8.97
CA TYR A 202 -5.34 -3.82 -9.91
C TYR A 202 -4.71 -3.85 -11.30
N VAL A 203 -4.21 -2.70 -11.79
CA VAL A 203 -3.44 -2.64 -13.04
C VAL A 203 -2.19 -3.54 -12.95
N GLY A 204 -1.48 -3.49 -11.83
CA GLY A 204 -0.35 -4.39 -11.59
C GLY A 204 -0.74 -5.86 -11.48
N LEU A 205 -1.86 -6.16 -10.83
CA LEU A 205 -2.38 -7.51 -10.74
C LEU A 205 -2.74 -8.08 -12.12
N VAL A 206 -3.27 -7.26 -13.03
CA VAL A 206 -3.51 -7.66 -14.43
C VAL A 206 -2.21 -8.04 -15.14
N GLY A 207 -1.11 -7.32 -14.88
CA GLY A 207 0.23 -7.66 -15.40
C GLY A 207 0.75 -9.01 -14.89
N ALA A 208 0.48 -9.35 -13.63
CA ALA A 208 0.86 -10.64 -13.06
C ALA A 208 -0.12 -11.79 -13.37
N TRP A 209 -1.35 -11.50 -13.80
CA TRP A 209 -2.44 -12.48 -13.83
C TRP A 209 -2.20 -13.66 -14.78
N ARG A 210 -1.69 -13.37 -16.00
CA ARG A 210 -1.41 -14.42 -17.00
C ARG A 210 -0.10 -15.16 -16.69
N PRO A 211 1.01 -14.47 -16.37
CA PRO A 211 2.26 -15.16 -16.05
C PRO A 211 2.16 -16.05 -14.81
N ALA A 212 1.47 -15.63 -13.75
CA ALA A 212 1.39 -16.38 -12.49
C ALA A 212 0.47 -17.63 -12.53
N ARG A 213 -0.28 -17.82 -13.62
CA ARG A 213 -1.12 -19.01 -13.84
C ARG A 213 -0.46 -20.09 -14.70
N ARG A 214 0.71 -19.80 -15.29
CA ARG A 214 1.49 -20.77 -16.07
C ARG A 214 2.35 -21.62 -15.14
#